data_AF-A0A2P1BNZ0-F1
#
_entry.id   AF-A0A2P1BNZ0-F1
#
_cell.length_a   1.000
_cell.length_b   1.000
_cell.length_c   1.000
_cell.angle_alpha   90.00
_cell.angle_beta   90.00
_cell.angle_gamma   90.00
#
_symmetry.space_group_name_H-M   'P 1'
#
loop_
_entity.id
_entity.type
_entity.pdbx_description
1 polymer ?
#
loop_
_entity_poly.entity_id
_entity_poly.type
_entity_poly.pdbx_seq_one_letter_code
_entity_poly.pdbx_strand_id
1 'polypeptide(L)'
;MRARGDMAIIYDRSCEFVKSYYDPSLDKILNPLDSRCAARDLWKECLTLPDFDNISNTLIPMGTKEDPFWQGSGRTIFAEGAYLMREDDDRSYEKLVDTMLSIKIDKLRAYLQNTPAANTVEEN
;
A
#
# COMPACT_ATOMS: atom_id res chain seq x y z
N MET A 1 -30.36 1.48 3.43
CA MET A 1 -29.12 2.24 3.20
C MET A 1 -29.25 3.12 1.98
N ARG A 2 -29.27 2.58 0.75
CA ARG A 2 -29.34 3.40 -0.47
C ARG A 2 -30.55 4.34 -0.54
N ALA A 3 -31.76 3.87 -0.23
CA ALA A 3 -32.96 4.72 -0.21
C ALA A 3 -32.91 5.87 0.82
N ARG A 4 -32.00 5.79 1.82
CA ARG A 4 -31.77 6.84 2.81
C ARG A 4 -30.57 7.74 2.46
N GLY A 5 -29.80 7.40 1.42
CA GLY A 5 -28.57 8.10 1.05
C GLY A 5 -27.34 7.75 1.91
N ASP A 6 -27.40 6.68 2.72
CA ASP A 6 -26.28 6.29 3.59
C ASP A 6 -25.10 5.73 2.77
N MET A 7 -23.86 6.12 3.12
CA MET A 7 -22.65 5.47 2.61
C MET A 7 -22.37 4.16 3.37
N ALA A 8 -21.93 3.13 2.64
CA ALA A 8 -21.63 1.82 3.20
C ALA A 8 -20.43 1.18 2.51
N ILE A 9 -19.63 0.42 3.27
CA ILE A 9 -18.64 -0.52 2.73
C ILE A 9 -19.22 -1.93 2.89
N ILE A 10 -19.32 -2.67 1.79
CA ILE A 10 -19.89 -4.02 1.77
C ILE A 10 -18.78 -5.00 1.41
N TYR A 11 -18.48 -5.91 2.34
CA TYR A 11 -17.62 -7.06 2.06
C TYR A 11 -18.46 -8.19 1.44
N ASP A 12 -18.50 -8.24 0.11
CA ASP A 12 -19.33 -9.18 -0.66
C ASP A 12 -18.52 -10.38 -1.18
N ARG A 13 -18.40 -11.43 -0.37
CA ARG A 13 -17.64 -12.63 -0.74
C ARG A 13 -18.28 -13.44 -1.87
N SER A 14 -19.62 -13.49 -1.93
CA SER A 14 -20.35 -14.33 -2.90
C SER A 14 -20.68 -13.59 -4.21
N CYS A 15 -20.38 -12.29 -4.30
CA CYS A 15 -20.74 -11.41 -5.41
C CYS A 15 -22.25 -11.26 -5.64
N GLU A 16 -23.10 -11.64 -4.67
CA GLU A 16 -24.56 -11.56 -4.81
C GLU A 16 -25.05 -10.12 -4.68
N PHE A 17 -24.39 -9.30 -3.86
CA PHE A 17 -24.72 -7.88 -3.75
C PHE A 17 -24.30 -7.11 -4.99
N VAL A 18 -23.08 -7.37 -5.50
CA VAL A 18 -22.62 -6.78 -6.75
C VAL A 18 -23.56 -7.16 -7.90
N LYS A 19 -23.99 -8.42 -7.99
CA LYS A 19 -24.91 -8.87 -9.05
C LYS A 19 -26.27 -8.18 -8.99
N SER A 20 -26.83 -8.02 -7.79
CA SER A 20 -28.21 -7.59 -7.61
C SER A 20 -28.38 -6.08 -7.45
N TYR A 21 -27.35 -5.37 -6.99
CA TYR A 21 -27.46 -3.99 -6.53
C TYR A 21 -26.36 -3.04 -7.03
N TYR A 22 -25.39 -3.50 -7.81
CA TYR A 22 -24.32 -2.62 -8.30
C TYR A 22 -24.86 -1.58 -9.29
N ASP A 23 -24.55 -0.31 -9.04
CA ASP A 23 -24.79 0.82 -9.93
C ASP A 23 -23.45 1.43 -10.35
N PRO A 24 -23.03 1.30 -11.62
CA PRO A 24 -21.73 1.80 -12.09
C PRO A 24 -21.60 3.34 -12.03
N SER A 25 -22.72 4.07 -11.95
CA SER A 25 -22.69 5.53 -11.85
C SER A 25 -22.33 6.03 -10.44
N LEU A 26 -22.48 5.17 -9.41
CA LEU A 26 -22.31 5.54 -8.00
C LEU A 26 -21.29 4.66 -7.28
N ASP A 27 -21.37 3.34 -7.48
CA ASP A 27 -20.64 2.36 -6.68
C ASP A 27 -19.22 2.13 -7.19
N LYS A 28 -18.30 1.86 -6.26
CA LYS A 28 -16.91 1.49 -6.56
C LYS A 28 -16.64 0.06 -6.13
N ILE A 29 -16.06 -0.73 -7.03
CA ILE A 29 -15.61 -2.09 -6.75
C ILE A 29 -14.13 -2.04 -6.38
N LEU A 30 -13.75 -2.72 -5.31
CA LEU A 30 -12.37 -2.93 -4.89
C LEU A 30 -12.07 -4.44 -4.93
N ASN A 31 -11.78 -4.94 -6.13
CA ASN A 31 -11.40 -6.33 -6.38
C ASN A 31 -10.41 -6.38 -7.56
N PRO A 32 -9.12 -6.69 -7.34
CA PRO A 32 -8.11 -6.67 -8.40
C PRO A 32 -8.37 -7.67 -9.54
N LEU A 33 -9.27 -8.64 -9.35
CA LEU A 33 -9.66 -9.62 -10.37
C LEU A 33 -10.91 -9.20 -11.15
N ASP A 34 -11.51 -8.05 -10.83
CA ASP A 34 -12.66 -7.49 -11.54
C ASP A 34 -12.21 -6.34 -12.44
N SER A 35 -12.53 -6.42 -13.74
CA SER A 35 -12.22 -5.36 -14.71
C SER A 35 -12.80 -3.98 -14.37
N ARG A 36 -13.83 -3.92 -13.53
CA ARG A 36 -14.49 -2.68 -13.08
C ARG A 36 -13.87 -2.10 -11.80
N CYS A 37 -12.80 -2.74 -11.27
CA CYS A 37 -12.14 -2.28 -10.07
C CYS A 37 -11.71 -0.82 -10.21
N ALA A 38 -11.97 -0.02 -9.19
CA ALA A 38 -11.40 1.31 -9.12
C ALA A 38 -9.87 1.19 -9.08
N ALA A 39 -9.18 1.89 -9.98
CA ALA A 39 -7.74 2.03 -9.91
C ALA A 39 -7.38 2.75 -8.60
N ARG A 40 -6.54 2.10 -7.80
CA ARG A 40 -5.95 2.68 -6.58
C ARG A 40 -4.56 3.18 -6.95
N ASP A 41 -4.24 4.39 -6.51
CA ASP A 41 -2.92 5.00 -6.70
C ASP A 41 -2.42 5.41 -5.33
N LEU A 42 -1.48 4.64 -4.80
CA LEU A 42 -0.90 4.82 -3.47
C LEU A 42 -0.44 6.27 -3.26
N TRP A 43 0.20 6.87 -4.26
CA TRP A 43 0.76 8.21 -4.17
C TRP A 43 -0.28 9.34 -4.34
N LYS A 44 -1.51 9.01 -4.72
CA LYS A 44 -2.66 9.94 -4.67
C LYS A 44 -3.45 9.80 -3.37
N GLU A 45 -3.40 8.65 -2.73
CA GLU A 45 -4.08 8.38 -1.46
C GLU A 45 -3.24 8.81 -0.25
N CYS A 46 -1.92 8.64 -0.32
CA CYS A 46 -0.99 9.05 0.72
C CYS A 46 -0.24 10.32 0.30
N LEU A 47 -0.38 11.39 1.09
CA LEU A 47 0.23 12.69 0.78
C LEU A 47 1.42 13.00 1.70
N THR A 48 1.42 12.42 2.89
CA THR A 48 2.42 12.66 3.94
C THR A 48 3.04 11.34 4.36
N LEU A 49 4.27 11.36 4.88
CA LEU A 49 4.94 10.16 5.39
C LEU A 49 4.07 9.38 6.41
N PRO A 50 3.37 10.03 7.37
CA PRO A 50 2.42 9.33 8.24
C PRO A 50 1.29 8.58 7.51
N ASP A 51 0.85 9.02 6.33
CA ASP A 51 -0.12 8.28 5.53
C ASP A 51 0.48 6.96 5.01
N PHE A 52 1.75 7.00 4.59
CA PHE A 52 2.49 5.81 4.18
C PHE A 52 2.76 4.86 5.36
N ASP A 53 3.06 5.38 6.55
CA ASP A 53 3.16 4.59 7.78
C ASP A 53 1.83 3.90 8.12
N ASN A 54 0.70 4.60 7.98
CA ASN A 54 -0.62 4.00 8.24
C ASN A 54 -0.93 2.88 7.25
N ILE A 55 -0.59 3.05 5.97
CA ILE A 55 -0.74 1.99 4.97
C ILE A 55 0.23 0.83 5.23
N SER A 56 1.50 1.10 5.59
CA SER A 56 2.48 0.05 5.87
C SER A 56 2.02 -0.86 7.03
N ASN A 57 1.42 -0.27 8.07
CA ASN A 57 0.85 -1.01 9.20
C ASN A 57 -0.33 -1.90 8.80
N THR A 58 -1.11 -1.47 7.79
CA THR A 58 -2.24 -2.23 7.26
C THR A 58 -1.77 -3.38 6.35
N LEU A 59 -0.74 -3.13 5.53
CA LEU A 59 -0.22 -4.10 4.55
C LEU A 59 0.69 -5.16 5.20
N ILE A 60 1.46 -4.77 6.21
CA ILE A 60 2.41 -5.63 6.92
C ILE A 60 1.91 -5.74 8.36
N PRO A 61 0.98 -6.67 8.66
CA PRO A 61 0.44 -6.81 10.01
C PRO A 61 1.49 -7.37 10.98
N MET A 62 1.50 -6.87 12.22
CA MET A 62 2.46 -7.31 13.25
C MET A 62 1.95 -8.60 13.89
N GLY A 63 2.57 -9.72 13.52
CA GLY A 63 2.33 -11.01 14.14
C GLY A 63 3.06 -11.15 15.48
N THR A 64 2.64 -12.12 16.30
CA THR A 64 3.28 -12.42 17.60
C THR A 64 4.40 -13.47 17.51
N LYS A 65 4.59 -14.08 16.34
CA LYS A 65 5.54 -15.19 16.12
C LYS A 65 6.85 -14.78 15.46
N GLU A 66 6.82 -13.69 14.72
CA GLU A 66 7.97 -13.15 13.99
C GLU A 66 8.66 -12.09 14.85
N ASP A 67 9.94 -11.84 14.58
CA ASP A 67 10.69 -10.83 15.32
C ASP A 67 10.11 -9.43 15.04
N PRO A 68 9.71 -8.66 16.07
CA PRO A 68 9.21 -7.30 15.89
C PRO A 68 10.20 -6.39 15.16
N PHE A 69 11.51 -6.66 15.27
CA PHE A 69 12.53 -5.94 14.53
C PHE A 69 12.33 -6.07 13.03
N TRP A 70 12.25 -7.29 12.49
CA TRP A 70 12.11 -7.50 11.03
C TRP A 70 10.82 -6.91 10.46
N GLN A 71 9.73 -7.03 11.21
CA GLN A 71 8.44 -6.46 10.81
C GLN A 71 8.46 -4.93 10.86
N GLY A 72 9.04 -4.35 11.91
CA GLY A 72 9.23 -2.91 12.05
C GLY A 72 10.10 -2.35 10.93
N SER A 73 11.23 -3.00 10.66
CA SER A 73 12.15 -2.68 9.56
C SER A 73 11.46 -2.71 8.21
N GLY A 74 10.67 -3.75 7.91
CA GLY A 74 9.92 -3.85 6.67
C GLY A 74 8.91 -2.73 6.48
N ARG A 75 8.21 -2.32 7.54
CA ARG A 75 7.27 -1.19 7.52
C ARG A 75 7.97 0.13 7.26
N THR A 76 9.08 0.40 7.96
CA THR A 76 9.86 1.64 7.80
C THR A 76 10.44 1.74 6.40
N ILE A 77 11.05 0.66 5.89
CA ILE A 77 11.60 0.61 4.53
C ILE A 77 10.49 0.86 3.51
N PHE A 78 9.32 0.21 3.66
CA PHE A 78 8.18 0.42 2.77
C PHE A 78 7.71 1.88 2.79
N ALA A 79 7.48 2.45 3.98
CA ALA A 79 6.91 3.79 4.12
C ALA A 79 7.84 4.86 3.53
N GLU A 80 9.12 4.83 3.90
CA GLU A 80 10.13 5.78 3.43
C GLU A 80 10.39 5.62 1.93
N GLY A 81 10.57 4.39 1.45
CA GLY A 81 10.84 4.13 0.04
C GLY A 81 9.65 4.50 -0.87
N ALA A 82 8.42 4.17 -0.46
CA ALA A 82 7.22 4.59 -1.18
C ALA A 82 7.04 6.13 -1.14
N TYR A 83 7.32 6.76 0.00
CA TYR A 83 7.23 8.21 0.16
C TYR A 83 8.23 8.95 -0.74
N LEU A 84 9.47 8.45 -0.85
CA LEU A 84 10.48 9.01 -1.76
C LEU A 84 10.10 8.80 -3.24
N MET A 85 9.60 7.61 -3.59
CA MET A 85 9.20 7.27 -4.97
C MET A 85 8.12 8.19 -5.54
N ARG A 86 7.44 8.99 -4.71
CA ARG A 86 6.45 9.95 -5.20
C ARG A 86 7.03 10.98 -6.17
N GLU A 87 8.32 11.30 -6.01
CA GLU A 87 9.06 12.29 -6.81
C GLU A 87 9.65 11.68 -8.09
N ASP A 88 9.55 10.36 -8.27
CA ASP A 88 10.02 9.68 -9.47
C ASP A 88 9.01 9.83 -10.62
N ASP A 89 9.48 10.31 -11.78
CA ASP A 89 8.66 10.45 -12.99
C ASP A 89 8.08 9.10 -13.49
N ASP A 90 8.78 8.00 -13.21
CA ASP A 90 8.44 6.63 -13.62
C ASP A 90 7.89 5.78 -12.47
N ARG A 91 7.36 6.40 -11.41
CA ARG A 91 6.80 5.68 -10.26
C ARG A 91 5.73 4.66 -10.68
N SER A 92 5.83 3.45 -10.16
CA SER A 92 4.88 2.38 -10.42
C SER A 92 4.92 1.33 -9.31
N TYR A 93 3.84 0.55 -9.17
CA TYR A 93 3.84 -0.57 -8.23
C TYR A 93 4.89 -1.62 -8.57
N GLU A 94 5.17 -1.84 -9.86
CA GLU A 94 6.24 -2.72 -10.32
C GLU A 94 7.61 -2.23 -9.81
N LYS A 95 7.93 -0.95 -10.04
CA LYS A 95 9.16 -0.33 -9.53
C LYS A 95 9.26 -0.40 -8.01
N LEU A 96 8.14 -0.19 -7.31
CA LEU A 96 8.08 -0.30 -5.85
C LEU A 96 8.42 -1.72 -5.40
N VAL A 97 7.75 -2.74 -5.97
CA VAL A 97 7.99 -4.15 -5.62
C VAL A 97 9.42 -4.56 -5.95
N ASP A 98 9.94 -4.19 -7.12
CA ASP A 98 11.32 -4.49 -7.52
C ASP A 98 12.35 -3.81 -6.62
N THR A 99 12.10 -2.56 -6.24
CA THR A 99 12.96 -1.83 -5.30
C THR A 99 12.99 -2.49 -3.92
N MET A 100 11.84 -2.99 -3.45
CA MET A 100 11.71 -3.57 -2.11
C MET A 100 12.22 -5.03 -2.04
N LEU A 101 12.07 -5.82 -3.11
CA LEU A 101 12.34 -7.26 -3.09
C LEU A 101 13.58 -7.69 -3.87
N SER A 102 13.99 -6.91 -4.87
CA SER A 102 14.95 -7.37 -5.89
C SER A 102 16.22 -6.53 -5.97
N ILE A 103 16.26 -5.38 -5.30
CA ILE A 103 17.44 -4.51 -5.31
C ILE A 103 18.51 -5.04 -4.34
N LYS A 104 19.76 -5.07 -4.83
CA LYS A 104 20.94 -5.27 -3.97
C LYS A 104 20.93 -4.24 -2.86
N ILE A 105 21.23 -4.66 -1.63
CA ILE A 105 21.15 -3.83 -0.42
C ILE A 105 21.81 -2.46 -0.58
N ASP A 106 22.93 -2.37 -1.30
CA ASP A 106 23.66 -1.11 -1.57
C ASP A 106 22.83 -0.08 -2.37
N LYS A 107 22.04 -0.55 -3.32
CA LYS A 107 21.15 0.31 -4.13
C LYS A 107 19.92 0.74 -3.33
N LEU A 108 19.42 -0.12 -2.44
CA LEU A 108 18.34 0.24 -1.52
C LEU A 108 18.83 1.30 -0.52
N ARG A 109 20.06 1.17 -0.02
CA ARG A 109 20.72 2.19 0.82
C ARG A 109 20.84 3.54 0.10
N ALA A 110 21.30 3.54 -1.15
CA ALA A 110 21.38 4.76 -1.94
C ALA A 110 20.01 5.40 -2.13
N TYR A 111 18.97 4.59 -2.35
CA TYR A 111 17.61 5.07 -2.53
C TYR A 111 17.02 5.66 -1.24
N LEU A 112 17.32 5.06 -0.08
CA LEU A 112 16.87 5.52 1.23
C LEU A 112 17.78 6.59 1.85
N GLN A 113 18.78 7.09 1.12
CA GLN A 113 19.76 8.02 1.65
C GLN A 113 19.06 9.27 2.21
N ASN A 114 19.44 9.64 3.44
CA ASN A 114 18.84 10.74 4.23
C ASN A 114 17.47 10.44 4.87
N THR A 115 17.03 9.18 4.89
CA THR A 115 15.86 8.74 5.69
C THR A 115 16.31 7.96 6.93
N PRO A 116 15.51 7.94 8.01
CA PRO A 116 15.72 7.04 9.15
C PRO A 116 15.87 5.56 8.76
N ALA A 117 15.23 5.11 7.67
CA ALA A 117 15.31 3.73 7.19
C ALA A 117 16.73 3.31 6.76
N ALA A 118 17.59 4.25 6.37
CA ALA A 118 18.94 3.94 5.94
C ALA A 118 19.74 3.19 7.02
N ASN A 119 19.53 3.52 8.30
CA ASN A 119 20.22 2.91 9.45
C ASN A 119 19.83 1.44 9.65
N THR A 120 18.57 1.10 9.35
CA THR A 120 18.04 -0.26 9.52
C THR A 120 18.61 -1.24 8.51
N VAL A 121 19.09 -0.73 7.38
CA VAL A 121 19.74 -1.52 6.32
C VAL A 121 21.22 -1.76 6.63
N GLU A 122 21.79 -1.17 7.70
CA GLU A 122 23.22 -1.31 8.07
C GLU A 122 23.55 -2.54 8.94
N GLU A 123 22.57 -3.14 9.61
CA GLU A 123 22.81 -4.17 10.64
C GLU A 123 22.96 -5.62 10.11
N ASN A 124 23.29 -5.82 8.83
CA ASN A 124 23.63 -7.15 8.28
C ASN A 124 24.93 -7.16 7.47
#